data_AF-A0A1C5F0D4-F1
#
_entry.id   AF-A0A1C5F0D4-F1
#
_cell.length_a   1.000
_cell.length_b   1.000
_cell.length_c   1.000
_cell.angle_alpha   90.00
_cell.angle_beta   90.00
_cell.angle_gamma   90.00
#
_symmetry.space_group_name_H-M   'P 1'
#
loop_
_entity.id
_entity.type
_entity.pdbx_description
1 polymer ?
#
loop_
_entity_poly.entity_id
_entity_poly.type
_entity_poly.pdbx_seq_one_letter_code
_entity_poly.pdbx_strand_id
1 'polypeptide(L)'
;PGGLPEARLATAEARRSLRACAADLSAAEAGVREACDVLVRHANATRYEQVRTPARHQIRELPASALPEHAASWAQAFAPRLRVLTDELAQLERNRDSIVDRLRGLVESALTTLRSAQRLSRLPEGLGEWSGQEFLRIRFEEPDRAALIERLGEVVDEATRAALKKNSDLRRDGMSLLLRGVQAALQPKGVAVEILKPDAVLRAERVPVGQMGDVFSGGQLLTAAIALYCTMAALRSNDRGRDKHRHAGTLFLDNPIGRANATYLLELQRAVSDALGVQLLYTTGLFDTTALAEFPLVIRLRNDADLRAGLKYISVEEHLRPGLPQPDPDGEPVHGEITATRMFKRTPEPITE
;
A
#
# COMPACT_ATOMS: atom_id res chain seq x y z
N PRO A 1 -35.89 72.81 -52.22
CA PRO A 1 -34.81 72.16 -51.44
C PRO A 1 -33.44 72.57 -51.98
N GLY A 2 -32.60 73.27 -51.20
CA GLY A 2 -31.29 73.68 -51.71
C GLY A 2 -30.83 75.09 -51.32
N GLY A 3 -31.20 75.56 -50.13
CA GLY A 3 -30.57 76.76 -49.58
C GLY A 3 -29.12 76.47 -49.18
N LEU A 4 -28.23 77.45 -49.36
CA LEU A 4 -26.84 77.40 -48.93
C LEU A 4 -26.65 76.98 -47.43
N PRO A 5 -27.55 77.33 -46.49
CA PRO A 5 -27.49 76.83 -45.10
C PRO A 5 -27.78 75.33 -44.94
N GLU A 6 -28.76 74.79 -45.68
CA GLU A 6 -29.09 73.36 -45.66
C GLU A 6 -27.95 72.53 -46.24
N ALA A 7 -27.34 73.00 -47.34
CA ALA A 7 -26.15 72.39 -47.93
C ALA A 7 -24.94 72.40 -46.97
N ARG A 8 -24.77 73.48 -46.19
CA ARG A 8 -23.72 73.57 -45.16
C ARG A 8 -23.95 72.58 -44.01
N LEU A 9 -25.19 72.45 -43.54
CA LEU A 9 -25.55 71.49 -42.49
C LEU A 9 -25.32 70.05 -42.94
N ALA A 10 -25.82 69.68 -44.12
CA ALA A 10 -25.63 68.34 -44.69
C ALA A 10 -24.14 68.01 -44.91
N THR A 11 -23.34 68.99 -45.36
CA THR A 11 -21.88 68.83 -45.48
C THR A 11 -21.21 68.64 -44.12
N ALA A 12 -21.64 69.37 -43.09
CA ALA A 12 -21.11 69.23 -41.74
C ALA A 12 -21.45 67.85 -41.14
N GLU A 13 -22.65 67.34 -41.37
CA GLU A 13 -23.09 66.00 -40.96
C GLU A 13 -22.33 64.89 -41.69
N ALA A 14 -22.16 65.00 -43.01
CA ALA A 14 -21.37 64.06 -43.80
C ALA A 14 -19.91 64.03 -43.33
N ARG A 15 -19.31 65.18 -43.03
CA ARG A 15 -17.93 65.27 -42.49
C ARG A 15 -17.80 64.68 -41.09
N ARG A 16 -18.80 64.88 -40.22
CA ARG A 16 -18.83 64.25 -38.90
C ARG A 16 -18.93 62.73 -39.02
N SER A 17 -19.82 62.25 -39.87
CA SER A 17 -20.01 60.81 -40.12
C SER A 17 -18.74 60.18 -40.70
N LEU A 18 -18.10 60.83 -41.67
CA LEU A 18 -16.82 60.36 -42.22
C LEU A 18 -15.72 60.29 -41.16
N ARG A 19 -15.61 61.29 -40.28
CA ARG A 19 -14.64 61.30 -39.18
C ARG A 19 -14.93 60.19 -38.16
N ALA A 20 -16.19 59.95 -37.84
CA ALA A 20 -16.60 58.85 -36.96
C ALA A 20 -16.22 57.50 -37.59
N CYS A 21 -16.61 57.25 -38.84
CA CYS A 21 -16.23 56.01 -39.54
C CYS A 21 -14.71 55.84 -39.66
N ALA A 22 -13.95 56.92 -39.87
CA ALA A 22 -12.48 56.86 -39.90
C ALA A 22 -11.88 56.54 -38.52
N ALA A 23 -12.45 57.08 -37.45
CA ALA A 23 -12.04 56.75 -36.08
C ALA A 23 -12.35 55.29 -35.74
N ASP A 24 -13.55 54.81 -36.12
CA ASP A 24 -13.96 53.41 -35.92
C ASP A 24 -13.06 52.45 -36.71
N LEU A 25 -12.72 52.79 -37.96
CA LEU A 25 -11.77 52.01 -38.76
C LEU A 25 -10.39 51.96 -38.10
N SER A 26 -9.88 53.11 -37.64
CA SER A 26 -8.57 53.17 -36.97
C SER A 26 -8.55 52.36 -35.67
N ALA A 27 -9.62 52.39 -34.90
CA ALA A 27 -9.78 51.58 -33.69
C ALA A 27 -9.84 50.08 -34.03
N ALA A 28 -10.57 49.68 -35.08
CA ALA A 28 -10.62 48.30 -35.53
C ALA A 28 -9.25 47.80 -36.03
N GLU A 29 -8.54 48.60 -36.81
CA GLU A 29 -7.17 48.29 -37.26
C GLU A 29 -6.18 48.16 -36.10
N ALA A 30 -6.32 48.98 -35.06
CA ALA A 30 -5.53 48.85 -33.83
C ALA A 30 -5.84 47.54 -33.10
N GLY A 31 -7.13 47.18 -32.95
CA GLY A 31 -7.55 45.93 -32.33
C GLY A 31 -7.06 44.68 -33.09
N VAL A 32 -7.08 44.70 -34.42
CA VAL A 32 -6.53 43.61 -35.24
C VAL A 32 -5.02 43.46 -35.02
N ARG A 33 -4.27 44.58 -35.00
CA ARG A 33 -2.82 44.54 -34.73
C ARG A 33 -2.52 43.97 -33.35
N GLU A 34 -3.25 44.40 -32.33
CA GLU A 34 -3.09 43.87 -30.97
C GLU A 34 -3.38 42.36 -30.89
N ALA A 35 -4.46 41.90 -31.53
CA ALA A 35 -4.79 40.47 -31.58
C ALA A 35 -3.71 39.65 -32.29
N CYS A 36 -3.14 40.17 -33.39
CA CYS A 36 -2.00 39.57 -34.07
C CYS A 36 -0.78 39.46 -33.15
N ASP A 37 -0.45 40.53 -32.42
CA ASP A 37 0.68 40.55 -31.49
C ASP A 37 0.49 39.51 -30.36
N VAL A 38 -0.72 39.38 -29.82
CA VAL A 38 -1.07 38.38 -28.81
C VAL A 38 -0.89 36.97 -29.38
N LEU A 39 -1.36 36.72 -30.60
CA LEU A 39 -1.25 35.42 -31.27
C LEU A 39 0.22 35.03 -31.51
N VAL A 40 1.03 35.96 -32.02
CA VAL A 40 2.48 35.74 -32.24
C VAL A 40 3.19 35.48 -30.92
N ARG A 41 2.89 36.27 -29.87
CA ARG A 41 3.47 36.07 -28.53
C ARG A 41 3.09 34.70 -27.96
N HIS A 42 1.83 34.30 -28.11
CA HIS A 42 1.35 32.99 -27.67
C HIS A 42 2.07 31.86 -28.40
N ALA A 43 2.21 31.94 -29.72
CA ALA A 43 2.93 30.95 -30.52
C ALA A 43 4.43 30.85 -30.15
N ASN A 44 5.05 31.96 -29.76
CA ASN A 44 6.45 32.01 -29.33
C ASN A 44 6.68 31.64 -27.86
N ALA A 45 5.63 31.38 -27.06
CA ALA A 45 5.82 30.99 -25.66
C ALA A 45 6.57 29.66 -25.55
N THR A 46 7.57 29.61 -24.65
CA THR A 46 8.46 28.45 -24.44
C THR A 46 7.72 27.16 -24.15
N ARG A 47 6.59 27.22 -23.43
CA ARG A 47 5.74 26.06 -23.13
C ARG A 47 5.20 25.33 -24.37
N TYR A 48 5.17 25.98 -25.54
CA TYR A 48 4.71 25.41 -26.80
C TYR A 48 5.84 25.07 -27.77
N GLU A 49 7.11 25.14 -27.33
CA GLU A 49 8.26 24.87 -28.19
C GLU A 49 8.22 23.46 -28.81
N GLN A 50 7.72 22.49 -28.07
CA GLN A 50 7.57 21.10 -28.53
C GLN A 50 6.39 20.89 -29.48
N VAL A 51 5.49 21.87 -29.64
CA VAL A 51 4.34 21.78 -30.55
C VAL A 51 4.81 22.04 -31.98
N ARG A 52 4.94 20.97 -32.77
CA ARG A 52 5.40 21.01 -34.17
C ARG A 52 4.24 20.97 -35.17
N THR A 53 3.33 21.95 -35.10
CA THR A 53 2.22 22.07 -36.06
C THR A 53 2.56 23.07 -37.18
N PRO A 54 2.15 22.82 -38.44
CA PRO A 54 2.38 23.75 -39.56
C PRO A 54 1.83 25.15 -39.30
N ALA A 55 0.65 25.25 -38.68
CA ALA A 55 0.03 26.53 -38.36
C ALA A 55 0.83 27.34 -37.32
N ARG A 56 1.47 26.70 -36.32
CA ARG A 56 2.35 27.41 -35.39
C ARG A 56 3.59 27.98 -36.11
N HIS A 57 4.15 27.23 -37.05
CA HIS A 57 5.26 27.72 -37.87
C HIS A 57 4.83 28.93 -38.71
N GLN A 58 3.69 28.85 -39.39
CA GLN A 58 3.14 29.96 -40.18
C GLN A 58 2.88 31.21 -39.34
N ILE A 59 2.29 31.08 -38.14
CA ILE A 59 2.05 32.21 -37.22
C ILE A 59 3.36 32.92 -36.83
N ARG A 60 4.47 32.19 -36.73
CA ARG A 60 5.78 32.76 -36.32
C ARG A 60 6.52 33.44 -37.47
N GLU A 61 6.39 32.92 -38.68
CA GLU A 61 7.15 33.37 -39.85
C GLU A 61 6.41 34.44 -40.68
N LEU A 62 5.08 34.43 -40.68
CA LEU A 62 4.31 35.41 -41.44
C LEU A 62 4.35 36.80 -40.79
N PRO A 63 4.38 37.88 -41.59
CA PRO A 63 4.15 39.23 -41.08
C PRO A 63 2.81 39.35 -40.36
N ALA A 64 2.76 40.12 -39.27
CA ALA A 64 1.55 40.29 -38.46
C ALA A 64 0.33 40.78 -39.28
N SER A 65 0.56 41.56 -40.35
CA SER A 65 -0.46 42.04 -41.27
C SER A 65 -1.10 40.95 -42.14
N ALA A 66 -0.41 39.83 -42.36
CA ALA A 66 -0.89 38.71 -43.18
C ALA A 66 -1.62 37.62 -42.36
N LEU A 67 -1.55 37.69 -41.02
CA LEU A 67 -2.21 36.72 -40.13
C LEU A 67 -3.75 36.71 -40.24
N PRO A 68 -4.44 37.88 -40.36
CA PRO A 68 -5.90 37.91 -40.43
C PRO A 68 -6.47 37.12 -41.62
N GLU A 69 -5.77 37.12 -42.75
CA GLU A 69 -6.18 36.39 -43.97
C GLU A 69 -6.23 34.87 -43.75
N HIS A 70 -5.37 34.35 -42.87
CA HIS A 70 -5.25 32.92 -42.58
C HIS A 70 -6.03 32.49 -41.34
N ALA A 71 -6.44 33.44 -40.49
CA ALA A 71 -7.03 33.18 -39.18
C ALA A 71 -8.28 32.28 -39.25
N ALA A 72 -9.19 32.53 -40.19
CA ALA A 72 -10.41 31.73 -40.34
C ALA A 72 -10.11 30.28 -40.73
N SER A 73 -9.16 30.07 -41.65
CA SER A 73 -8.72 28.75 -42.09
C SER A 73 -8.06 27.98 -40.94
N TRP A 74 -7.17 28.62 -40.19
CA TRP A 74 -6.55 28.02 -39.00
C TRP A 74 -7.57 27.67 -37.93
N ALA A 75 -8.54 28.54 -37.65
CA ALA A 75 -9.60 28.27 -36.68
C ALA A 75 -10.43 27.04 -37.08
N GLN A 76 -10.83 26.93 -38.35
CA GLN A 76 -11.54 25.77 -38.87
C GLN A 76 -10.69 24.49 -38.79
N ALA A 77 -9.39 24.57 -39.10
CA ALA A 77 -8.48 23.45 -39.00
C ALA A 77 -8.20 23.01 -37.55
N PHE A 78 -8.17 23.95 -36.60
CA PHE A 78 -7.94 23.67 -35.18
C PHE A 78 -9.19 23.15 -34.47
N ALA A 79 -10.39 23.55 -34.89
CA ALA A 79 -11.62 23.19 -34.20
C ALA A 79 -11.80 21.67 -33.97
N PRO A 80 -11.56 20.77 -34.95
CA PRO A 80 -11.61 19.32 -34.72
C PRO A 80 -10.56 18.85 -33.71
N ARG A 81 -9.33 19.37 -33.80
CA ARG A 81 -8.24 18.98 -32.90
C ARG A 81 -8.47 19.45 -31.47
N LEU A 82 -9.01 20.66 -31.30
CA LEU A 82 -9.42 21.18 -30.00
C LEU A 82 -10.47 20.27 -29.37
N ARG A 83 -11.52 19.90 -30.13
CA ARG A 83 -12.56 18.99 -29.65
C ARG A 83 -11.97 17.65 -29.18
N VAL A 84 -11.16 17.01 -30.02
CA VAL A 84 -10.52 15.73 -29.66
C VAL A 84 -9.66 15.85 -28.41
N LEU A 85 -8.81 16.88 -28.32
CA LEU A 85 -7.97 17.09 -27.13
C LEU A 85 -8.79 17.38 -25.88
N THR A 86 -9.89 18.13 -25.99
CA THR A 86 -10.82 18.36 -24.88
C THR A 86 -11.47 17.06 -24.42
N ASP A 87 -11.93 16.22 -25.36
CA ASP A 87 -12.53 14.92 -25.05
C ASP A 87 -11.52 13.96 -24.43
N GLU A 88 -10.28 13.94 -24.93
CA GLU A 88 -9.16 13.16 -24.38
C GLU A 88 -8.81 13.62 -22.96
N LEU A 89 -8.70 14.94 -22.72
CA LEU A 89 -8.46 15.48 -21.38
C LEU A 89 -9.59 15.09 -20.42
N ALA A 90 -10.85 15.21 -20.85
CA ALA A 90 -11.98 14.79 -20.03
C ALA A 90 -11.97 13.27 -19.76
N GLN A 91 -11.52 12.46 -20.72
CA GLN A 91 -11.35 11.03 -20.53
C GLN A 91 -10.21 10.71 -19.56
N LEU A 92 -9.10 11.45 -19.63
CA LEU A 92 -7.98 11.30 -18.69
C LEU A 92 -8.40 11.62 -17.26
N GLU A 93 -9.19 12.68 -17.04
CA GLU A 93 -9.75 13.00 -15.72
C GLU A 93 -10.66 11.87 -15.21
N ARG A 94 -11.58 11.36 -16.04
CA ARG A 94 -12.42 10.21 -15.66
C ARG A 94 -11.60 8.97 -15.32
N ASN A 95 -10.54 8.70 -16.08
CA ASN A 95 -9.63 7.60 -15.82
C ASN A 95 -8.87 7.80 -14.49
N ARG A 96 -8.40 9.02 -14.22
CA ARG A 96 -7.76 9.39 -12.95
C ARG A 96 -8.70 9.15 -11.78
N ASP A 97 -9.94 9.64 -11.87
CA ASP A 97 -10.95 9.46 -10.82
C ASP A 97 -11.24 7.97 -10.57
N SER A 98 -11.34 7.16 -11.63
CA SER A 98 -11.52 5.72 -11.47
C SER A 98 -10.31 5.03 -10.80
N ILE A 99 -9.08 5.50 -11.05
CA ILE A 99 -7.88 4.95 -10.40
C ILE A 99 -7.88 5.33 -8.92
N VAL A 100 -8.19 6.58 -8.60
CA VAL A 100 -8.29 7.08 -7.23
C VAL A 100 -9.35 6.31 -6.45
N ASP A 101 -10.53 6.06 -7.05
CA ASP A 101 -11.59 5.31 -6.38
C ASP A 101 -11.22 3.84 -6.11
N ARG A 102 -10.52 3.19 -7.05
CA ARG A 102 -9.99 1.84 -6.82
C ARG A 102 -8.92 1.82 -5.73
N LEU A 103 -8.00 2.78 -5.75
CA LEU A 103 -6.96 2.90 -4.72
C LEU A 103 -7.59 3.15 -3.35
N ARG A 104 -8.65 3.98 -3.27
CA ARG A 104 -9.42 4.21 -2.06
C ARG A 104 -9.97 2.91 -1.49
N GLY A 105 -10.61 2.07 -2.31
CA GLY A 105 -11.10 0.75 -1.86
C GLY A 105 -9.99 -0.14 -1.30
N LEU A 106 -8.81 -0.15 -1.92
CA LEU A 106 -7.66 -0.92 -1.40
C LEU A 106 -7.11 -0.35 -0.08
N VAL A 107 -7.05 0.98 0.04
CA VAL A 107 -6.62 1.66 1.27
C VAL A 107 -7.60 1.40 2.42
N GLU A 108 -8.90 1.51 2.17
CA GLU A 108 -9.95 1.18 3.16
C GLU A 108 -9.87 -0.28 3.61
N SER A 109 -9.60 -1.21 2.67
CA SER A 109 -9.35 -2.62 2.99
C SER A 109 -8.12 -2.77 3.89
N ALA A 110 -7.00 -2.08 3.57
CA ALA A 110 -5.79 -2.14 4.38
C ALA A 110 -6.00 -1.57 5.80
N LEU A 111 -6.76 -0.48 5.95
CA LEU A 111 -7.12 0.07 7.27
C LEU A 111 -7.99 -0.92 8.06
N THR A 112 -8.87 -1.66 7.39
CA THR A 112 -9.67 -2.73 7.98
C THR A 112 -8.80 -3.90 8.44
N THR A 113 -7.77 -4.26 7.66
CA THR A 113 -6.77 -5.26 8.03
C THR A 113 -6.01 -4.85 9.30
N LEU A 114 -5.65 -3.57 9.46
CA LEU A 114 -5.01 -3.08 10.69
C LEU A 114 -5.90 -3.27 11.93
N ARG A 115 -7.19 -2.95 11.82
CA ARG A 115 -8.15 -3.18 12.93
C ARG A 115 -8.34 -4.66 13.23
N SER A 116 -8.38 -5.49 12.19
CA SER A 116 -8.48 -6.94 12.34
C SER A 116 -7.25 -7.52 13.03
N ALA A 117 -6.06 -7.00 12.74
CA ALA A 117 -4.83 -7.38 13.43
C ALA A 117 -4.90 -7.09 14.94
N GLN A 118 -5.39 -5.91 15.35
CA GLN A 118 -5.62 -5.60 16.77
C GLN A 118 -6.62 -6.58 17.39
N ARG A 119 -7.77 -6.81 16.75
CA ARG A 119 -8.80 -7.72 17.28
C ARG A 119 -8.28 -9.16 17.43
N LEU A 120 -7.53 -9.65 16.45
CA LEU A 120 -6.92 -10.99 16.49
C LEU A 120 -5.82 -11.09 17.52
N SER A 121 -5.15 -9.99 17.88
CA SER A 121 -4.13 -9.98 18.93
C SER A 121 -4.70 -10.12 20.35
N ARG A 122 -6.03 -10.26 20.50
CA ARG A 122 -6.67 -10.48 21.79
C ARG A 122 -6.19 -11.79 22.40
N LEU A 123 -5.70 -11.69 23.64
CA LEU A 123 -5.12 -12.79 24.37
C LEU A 123 -6.21 -13.69 24.99
N PRO A 124 -5.94 -15.01 25.09
CA PRO A 124 -6.86 -15.95 25.72
C PRO A 124 -7.02 -15.68 27.22
N GLU A 125 -8.07 -16.24 27.81
CA GLU A 125 -8.26 -16.26 29.26
C GLU A 125 -7.17 -17.06 29.97
N GLY A 126 -6.91 -16.74 31.24
CA GLY A 126 -5.94 -17.48 32.08
C GLY A 126 -4.53 -16.88 32.12
N LEU A 127 -4.35 -15.66 31.58
CA LEU A 127 -3.07 -14.92 31.58
C LEU A 127 -3.07 -13.75 32.58
N GLY A 128 -3.80 -13.87 33.70
CA GLY A 128 -3.90 -12.79 34.70
C GLY A 128 -4.49 -11.50 34.09
N GLU A 129 -3.87 -10.34 34.34
CA GLU A 129 -4.34 -9.04 33.83
C GLU A 129 -4.34 -8.93 32.30
N TRP A 130 -3.63 -9.83 31.61
CA TRP A 130 -3.58 -9.87 30.16
C TRP A 130 -4.77 -10.58 29.53
N SER A 131 -5.56 -11.31 30.32
CA SER A 131 -6.73 -12.04 29.84
C SER A 131 -7.70 -11.09 29.13
N GLY A 132 -8.05 -11.40 27.88
CA GLY A 132 -8.95 -10.59 27.06
C GLY A 132 -8.37 -9.24 26.57
N GLN A 133 -7.12 -8.91 26.93
CA GLN A 133 -6.43 -7.71 26.43
C GLN A 133 -5.90 -7.93 25.01
N GLU A 134 -5.84 -6.85 24.23
CA GLU A 134 -5.24 -6.86 22.90
C GLU A 134 -3.72 -6.71 23.03
N PHE A 135 -2.94 -7.71 22.62
CA PHE A 135 -1.49 -7.63 22.67
C PHE A 135 -0.95 -6.47 21.82
N LEU A 136 -1.55 -6.24 20.65
CA LEU A 136 -1.32 -5.07 19.78
C LEU A 136 -2.46 -4.07 19.96
N ARG A 137 -2.12 -2.80 20.20
CA ARG A 137 -3.07 -1.69 20.15
C ARG A 137 -2.67 -0.73 19.03
N ILE A 138 -3.55 -0.60 18.04
CA ILE A 138 -3.35 0.22 16.85
C ILE A 138 -4.37 1.37 16.88
N ARG A 139 -3.89 2.61 16.96
CA ARG A 139 -4.73 3.81 16.98
C ARG A 139 -4.43 4.68 15.78
N PHE A 140 -5.47 5.06 15.06
CA PHE A 140 -5.44 6.05 13.99
C PHE A 140 -6.83 6.69 13.84
N GLU A 141 -6.87 7.87 13.24
CA GLU A 141 -8.11 8.59 12.94
C GLU A 141 -8.74 8.05 11.65
N GLU A 142 -10.07 7.91 11.63
CA GLU A 142 -10.77 7.61 10.39
C GLU A 142 -10.72 8.81 9.46
N PRO A 143 -10.18 8.66 8.24
CA PRO A 143 -10.17 9.76 7.30
C PRO A 143 -11.60 10.04 6.83
N ASP A 144 -11.94 11.32 6.75
CA ASP A 144 -13.13 11.73 6.00
C ASP A 144 -13.01 11.30 4.54
N ARG A 145 -14.12 10.84 3.95
CA ARG A 145 -14.13 10.25 2.61
C ARG A 145 -13.71 11.26 1.53
N ALA A 146 -14.15 12.52 1.63
CA ALA A 146 -13.80 13.52 0.64
C ALA A 146 -12.31 13.89 0.74
N ALA A 147 -11.82 14.10 1.97
CA ALA A 147 -10.41 14.36 2.22
C ALA A 147 -9.51 13.19 1.78
N LEU A 148 -9.96 11.95 1.94
CA LEU A 148 -9.23 10.77 1.48
C LEU A 148 -9.08 10.76 -0.05
N ILE A 149 -10.16 11.03 -0.79
CA ILE A 149 -10.13 11.06 -2.26
C ILE A 149 -9.14 12.11 -2.76
N GLU A 150 -9.17 13.31 -2.18
CA GLU A 150 -8.24 14.39 -2.55
C GLU A 150 -6.77 13.97 -2.35
N ARG A 151 -6.43 13.48 -1.16
CA ARG A 151 -5.07 13.02 -0.84
C ARG A 151 -4.60 11.87 -1.71
N LEU A 152 -5.48 10.91 -2.01
CA LEU A 152 -5.15 9.80 -2.91
C LEU A 152 -4.95 10.27 -4.35
N GLY A 153 -5.68 11.30 -4.78
CA GLY A 153 -5.43 12.01 -6.03
C GLY A 153 -4.00 12.55 -6.10
N GLU A 154 -3.56 13.26 -5.07
CA GLU A 154 -2.18 13.78 -4.99
C GLU A 154 -1.13 12.66 -5.04
N VAL A 155 -1.37 11.54 -4.34
CA VAL A 155 -0.49 10.36 -4.36
C VAL A 155 -0.36 9.79 -5.77
N VAL A 156 -1.46 9.67 -6.51
CA VAL A 156 -1.48 9.19 -7.90
C VAL A 156 -0.75 10.16 -8.84
N ASP A 157 -0.97 11.47 -8.67
CA ASP A 157 -0.35 12.51 -9.48
C ASP A 157 1.16 12.57 -9.26
N GLU A 158 1.61 12.51 -8.00
CA GLU A 158 3.05 12.50 -7.68
C GLU A 158 3.72 11.20 -8.14
N ALA A 159 3.08 10.05 -7.99
CA ALA A 159 3.59 8.79 -8.53
C ALA A 159 3.72 8.85 -10.05
N THR A 160 2.76 9.46 -10.75
CA THR A 160 2.79 9.65 -12.20
C THR A 160 3.92 10.59 -12.61
N ARG A 161 4.09 11.72 -11.93
CA ARG A 161 5.16 12.69 -12.17
C ARG A 161 6.55 12.08 -11.94
N ALA A 162 6.72 11.30 -10.87
CA ALA A 162 7.98 10.63 -10.56
C ALA A 162 8.36 9.59 -11.63
N ALA A 163 7.37 8.84 -12.14
CA ALA A 163 7.58 7.88 -13.23
C ALA A 163 8.03 8.56 -14.52
N LEU A 164 7.38 9.67 -14.90
CA LEU A 164 7.74 10.46 -16.08
C LEU A 164 9.17 11.02 -16.01
N LYS A 165 9.61 11.47 -14.82
CA LYS A 165 10.98 12.00 -14.62
C LYS A 165 12.07 10.92 -14.77
N LYS A 166 11.79 9.68 -14.34
CA LYS A 166 12.80 8.62 -14.30
C LYS A 166 12.95 7.86 -15.63
N ASN A 167 12.07 8.11 -16.61
CA ASN A 167 12.03 7.40 -17.89
C ASN A 167 12.04 5.85 -17.70
N SER A 168 11.61 5.39 -16.54
CA SER A 168 11.62 3.99 -16.15
C SER A 168 10.38 3.31 -16.70
N ASP A 169 10.54 2.06 -17.11
CA ASP A 169 9.45 1.19 -17.52
C ASP A 169 8.31 1.25 -16.48
N LEU A 170 7.07 1.43 -16.92
CA LEU A 170 5.89 1.71 -16.09
C LEU A 170 5.46 0.52 -15.20
N ARG A 171 6.38 -0.38 -14.84
CA ARG A 171 6.20 -1.36 -13.78
C ARG A 171 6.16 -0.62 -12.43
N ARG A 172 5.02 0.00 -12.18
CA ARG A 172 4.68 0.62 -10.91
C ARG A 172 4.67 -0.47 -9.86
N ASP A 173 5.47 -0.29 -8.82
CA ASP A 173 5.34 -1.10 -7.62
C ASP A 173 3.98 -0.77 -6.95
N GLY A 174 2.98 -1.61 -7.23
CA GLY A 174 1.63 -1.45 -6.71
C GLY A 174 1.58 -1.49 -5.19
N MET A 175 2.49 -2.23 -4.54
CA MET A 175 2.59 -2.27 -3.09
C MET A 175 3.10 -0.93 -2.55
N SER A 176 4.15 -0.36 -3.15
CA SER A 176 4.62 0.98 -2.77
C SER A 176 3.54 2.05 -2.95
N LEU A 177 2.74 1.99 -4.03
CA LEU A 177 1.64 2.93 -4.23
C LEU A 177 0.57 2.78 -3.15
N LEU A 178 0.19 1.54 -2.83
CA LEU A 178 -0.77 1.25 -1.75
C LEU A 178 -0.26 1.77 -0.40
N LEU A 179 1.00 1.48 -0.04
CA LEU A 179 1.60 1.93 1.22
C LEU A 179 1.63 3.46 1.32
N ARG A 180 1.92 4.17 0.23
CA ARG A 180 1.82 5.63 0.18
C ARG A 180 0.38 6.12 0.35
N GLY A 181 -0.57 5.44 -0.27
CA GLY A 181 -2.00 5.73 -0.11
C GLY A 181 -2.47 5.54 1.34
N VAL A 182 -2.07 4.44 2.00
CA VAL A 182 -2.34 4.19 3.42
C VAL A 182 -1.67 5.26 4.29
N GLN A 183 -0.42 5.62 4.02
CA GLN A 183 0.27 6.68 4.76
C GLN A 183 -0.46 8.02 4.62
N ALA A 184 -0.91 8.38 3.42
CA ALA A 184 -1.68 9.61 3.17
C ALA A 184 -3.04 9.61 3.89
N ALA A 185 -3.71 8.45 3.94
CA ALA A 185 -4.95 8.28 4.68
C ALA A 185 -4.79 8.52 6.18
N LEU A 186 -3.61 8.21 6.74
CA LEU A 186 -3.31 8.35 8.17
C LEU A 186 -2.84 9.76 8.57
N GLN A 187 -2.60 10.68 7.64
CA GLN A 187 -2.20 12.06 7.96
C GLN A 187 -3.35 12.87 8.59
N PRO A 188 -3.05 13.91 9.41
CA PRO A 188 -1.72 14.34 9.85
C PRO A 188 -1.18 13.58 11.07
N LYS A 189 -2.05 12.90 11.83
CA LYS A 189 -1.68 12.31 13.13
C LYS A 189 -0.84 11.03 13.01
N GLY A 190 -0.91 10.34 11.87
CA GLY A 190 -0.24 9.07 11.64
C GLY A 190 -0.92 7.90 12.36
N VAL A 191 -0.16 6.84 12.59
CA VAL A 191 -0.59 5.64 13.31
C VAL A 191 0.25 5.48 14.58
N ALA A 192 -0.42 5.24 15.70
CA ALA A 192 0.22 4.88 16.95
C ALA A 192 0.02 3.39 17.20
N VAL A 193 1.12 2.64 17.26
CA VAL A 193 1.10 1.21 17.57
C VAL A 193 1.82 0.98 18.88
N GLU A 194 1.12 0.37 19.82
CA GLU A 194 1.62 0.01 21.15
C GLU A 194 1.45 -1.48 21.38
N ILE A 195 2.32 -2.08 22.18
CA ILE A 195 2.29 -3.50 22.48
C ILE A 195 2.42 -3.73 23.98
N LEU A 196 1.73 -4.74 24.49
CA LEU A 196 1.84 -5.14 25.90
C LEU A 196 3.26 -5.67 26.20
N LYS A 197 3.89 -5.15 27.26
CA LYS A 197 5.25 -5.52 27.67
C LYS A 197 5.22 -6.84 28.46
N PRO A 198 5.78 -7.95 27.94
CA PRO A 198 5.70 -9.26 28.59
C PRO A 198 6.62 -9.30 29.82
N ASP A 199 6.15 -8.78 30.95
CA ASP A 199 6.87 -8.83 32.23
C ASP A 199 6.40 -10.02 33.08
N ALA A 200 7.17 -10.34 34.13
CA ALA A 200 6.89 -11.49 34.98
C ALA A 200 5.59 -11.35 35.80
N VAL A 201 5.12 -10.12 35.99
CA VAL A 201 3.90 -9.81 36.76
C VAL A 201 2.67 -9.70 35.84
N LEU A 202 2.87 -9.81 34.51
CA LEU A 202 1.88 -9.61 33.47
C LEU A 202 1.08 -8.32 33.66
N ARG A 203 1.77 -7.20 33.93
CA ARG A 203 1.13 -5.88 34.05
C ARG A 203 0.56 -5.45 32.71
N ALA A 204 -0.58 -4.76 32.72
CA ALA A 204 -1.15 -4.14 31.51
C ALA A 204 -0.36 -2.90 31.01
N GLU A 205 0.98 -2.93 31.08
CA GLU A 205 1.87 -1.87 30.59
C GLU A 205 2.06 -2.00 29.07
N ARG A 206 1.94 -0.87 28.37
CA ARG A 206 2.10 -0.81 26.91
C ARG A 206 3.27 0.08 26.54
N VAL A 207 4.04 -0.37 25.54
CA VAL A 207 5.19 0.36 25.00
C VAL A 207 4.97 0.60 23.51
N PRO A 208 5.26 1.81 22.99
CA PRO A 208 5.24 2.08 21.55
C PRO A 208 6.18 1.14 20.80
N VAL A 209 5.76 0.64 19.64
CA VAL A 209 6.56 -0.31 18.83
C VAL A 209 7.94 0.23 18.50
N GLY A 210 8.06 1.53 18.24
CA GLY A 210 9.33 2.18 17.95
C GLY A 210 10.35 2.18 19.10
N GLN A 211 9.94 1.87 20.33
CA GLN A 211 10.80 1.85 21.54
C GLN A 211 11.08 0.44 22.05
N MET A 212 10.57 -0.60 21.38
CA MET A 212 10.73 -1.98 21.84
C MET A 212 12.17 -2.43 22.00
N GLY A 213 13.03 -2.06 21.05
CA GLY A 213 14.44 -2.45 21.04
C GLY A 213 15.22 -1.95 22.25
N ASP A 214 14.80 -0.82 22.82
CA ASP A 214 15.48 -0.16 23.93
C ASP A 214 14.92 -0.56 25.29
N VAL A 215 13.62 -0.92 25.35
CA VAL A 215 12.89 -1.14 26.61
C VAL A 215 12.76 -2.62 26.97
N PHE A 216 12.79 -3.53 25.99
CA PHE A 216 12.52 -4.96 26.22
C PHE A 216 13.83 -5.71 26.41
N SER A 217 13.86 -6.65 27.36
CA SER A 217 14.97 -7.61 27.45
C SER A 217 15.01 -8.51 26.21
N GLY A 218 16.13 -9.20 25.96
CA GLY A 218 16.27 -10.11 24.83
C GLY A 218 15.17 -11.19 24.78
N GLY A 219 14.77 -11.72 25.94
CA GLY A 219 13.69 -12.70 26.03
C GLY A 219 12.29 -12.11 25.84
N GLN A 220 12.08 -10.88 26.32
CA GLN A 220 10.82 -10.15 26.12
C GLN A 220 10.62 -9.79 24.65
N LEU A 221 11.68 -9.33 23.98
CA LEU A 221 11.66 -8.98 22.57
C LEU A 221 11.36 -10.21 21.71
N LEU A 222 11.98 -11.36 22.02
CA LEU A 222 11.70 -12.63 21.34
C LEU A 222 10.24 -13.05 21.53
N THR A 223 9.73 -12.97 22.76
CA THR A 223 8.34 -13.32 23.08
C THR A 223 7.34 -12.42 22.33
N ALA A 224 7.60 -11.12 22.31
CA ALA A 224 6.79 -10.16 21.57
C ALA A 224 6.83 -10.41 20.06
N ALA A 225 8.00 -10.76 19.52
CA ALA A 225 8.16 -11.12 18.10
C ALA A 225 7.39 -12.39 17.73
N ILE A 226 7.39 -13.41 18.59
CA ILE A 226 6.61 -14.64 18.40
C ILE A 226 5.11 -14.31 18.40
N ALA A 227 4.63 -13.50 19.36
CA ALA A 227 3.23 -13.10 19.43
C ALA A 227 2.80 -12.28 18.20
N LEU A 228 3.65 -11.36 17.73
CA LEU A 228 3.45 -10.60 16.50
C LEU A 228 3.36 -11.52 15.29
N TYR A 229 4.29 -12.47 15.17
CA TYR A 229 4.29 -13.46 14.09
C TYR A 229 2.99 -14.27 14.10
N CYS A 230 2.58 -14.77 15.26
CA CYS A 230 1.36 -15.56 15.39
C CYS A 230 0.13 -14.75 14.97
N THR A 231 0.06 -13.47 15.34
CA THR A 231 -1.01 -12.56 14.93
C THR A 231 -1.03 -12.38 13.40
N MET A 232 0.13 -12.18 12.78
CA MET A 232 0.24 -12.07 11.31
C MET A 232 -0.11 -13.37 10.59
N ALA A 233 0.29 -14.52 11.13
CA ALA A 233 -0.05 -15.82 10.59
C ALA A 233 -1.57 -16.07 10.62
N ALA A 234 -2.22 -15.76 11.75
CA ALA A 234 -3.66 -15.84 11.91
C ALA A 234 -4.38 -14.89 10.95
N LEU A 235 -3.94 -13.63 10.86
CA LEU A 235 -4.50 -12.63 9.94
C LEU A 235 -4.43 -13.11 8.47
N ARG A 236 -3.28 -13.64 8.05
CA ARG A 236 -3.09 -14.20 6.71
C ARG A 236 -3.96 -15.43 6.45
N SER A 237 -4.21 -16.25 7.47
CA SER A 237 -5.11 -17.41 7.36
C SER A 237 -6.56 -16.95 7.11
N ASN A 238 -7.02 -15.96 7.90
CA ASN A 238 -8.35 -15.39 7.78
C ASN A 238 -8.59 -14.73 6.42
N ASP A 239 -7.63 -13.94 5.93
CA ASP A 239 -7.72 -13.29 4.61
C ASP A 239 -7.84 -14.29 3.44
N ARG A 240 -7.41 -15.56 3.63
CA ARG A 240 -7.57 -16.64 2.64
C ARG A 240 -8.89 -17.39 2.75
N GLY A 241 -9.85 -16.89 3.53
CA GLY A 241 -11.13 -17.55 3.79
C GLY A 241 -11.00 -18.81 4.65
N ARG A 242 -9.88 -18.95 5.38
CA ARG A 242 -9.64 -20.09 6.28
C ARG A 242 -10.01 -19.78 7.72
N ASP A 243 -10.97 -18.89 7.96
CA ASP A 243 -11.47 -18.53 9.30
C ASP A 243 -11.86 -19.74 10.16
N LYS A 244 -12.30 -20.84 9.53
CA LYS A 244 -12.71 -22.08 10.22
C LYS A 244 -11.56 -23.05 10.50
N HIS A 245 -10.34 -22.78 10.02
CA HIS A 245 -9.21 -23.65 10.24
C HIS A 245 -8.52 -23.27 11.55
N ARG A 246 -8.52 -24.21 12.49
CA ARG A 246 -7.85 -24.09 13.80
C ARG A 246 -6.33 -23.91 13.71
N HIS A 247 -5.73 -23.96 12.51
CA HIS A 247 -4.29 -23.97 12.29
C HIS A 247 -3.90 -22.86 11.29
N ALA A 248 -3.20 -21.84 11.80
CA ALA A 248 -2.68 -20.70 11.03
C ALA A 248 -1.27 -20.97 10.45
N GLY A 249 -0.54 -21.96 10.98
CA GLY A 249 0.75 -22.40 10.44
C GLY A 249 1.69 -22.97 11.49
N THR A 250 2.97 -23.02 11.15
CA THR A 250 4.06 -23.54 12.00
C THR A 250 5.20 -22.54 12.02
N LEU A 251 5.78 -22.28 13.20
CA LEU A 251 6.93 -21.40 13.39
C LEU A 251 8.11 -22.19 13.95
N PHE A 252 9.19 -22.26 13.18
CA PHE A 252 10.47 -22.81 13.61
C PHE A 252 11.31 -21.73 14.27
N LEU A 253 11.88 -22.04 15.43
CA LEU A 253 12.71 -21.14 16.21
C LEU A 253 14.01 -21.84 16.55
N ASP A 254 15.13 -21.27 16.11
CA ASP A 254 16.45 -21.78 16.40
C ASP A 254 17.03 -21.18 17.68
N ASN A 255 17.26 -22.05 18.66
CA ASN A 255 17.74 -21.75 20.00
C ASN A 255 17.00 -20.60 20.73
N PRO A 256 15.65 -20.58 20.75
CA PRO A 256 14.89 -19.52 21.43
C PRO A 256 15.11 -19.52 22.94
N ILE A 257 15.33 -20.70 23.55
CA ILE A 257 15.53 -20.87 24.99
C ILE A 257 16.78 -20.12 25.46
N GLY A 258 17.83 -20.04 24.65
CA GLY A 258 19.03 -19.28 25.01
C GLY A 258 18.80 -17.78 25.24
N ARG A 259 17.67 -17.23 24.75
CA ARG A 259 17.28 -15.84 24.97
C ARG A 259 16.06 -15.68 25.89
N ALA A 260 15.15 -16.67 25.90
CA ALA A 260 13.91 -16.63 26.68
C ALA A 260 13.67 -17.98 27.39
N ASN A 261 14.40 -18.26 28.47
CA ASN A 261 14.20 -19.47 29.28
C ASN A 261 13.30 -19.29 30.50
N ALA A 262 12.90 -18.06 30.81
CA ALA A 262 12.01 -17.80 31.95
C ALA A 262 10.64 -18.44 31.72
N THR A 263 10.16 -19.21 32.69
CA THR A 263 8.89 -19.96 32.65
C THR A 263 7.72 -19.12 32.14
N TYR A 264 7.51 -17.93 32.71
CA TYR A 264 6.39 -17.05 32.31
C TYR A 264 6.43 -16.62 30.84
N LEU A 265 7.63 -16.46 30.25
CA LEU A 265 7.77 -16.12 28.83
C LEU A 265 7.40 -17.31 27.94
N LEU A 266 7.84 -18.52 28.32
CA LEU A 266 7.51 -19.75 27.61
C LEU A 266 6.01 -20.06 27.68
N GLU A 267 5.40 -19.92 28.86
CA GLU A 267 3.96 -20.04 29.05
C GLU A 267 3.19 -19.07 28.15
N LEU A 268 3.60 -17.79 28.12
CA LEU A 268 2.98 -16.77 27.28
C LEU A 268 3.12 -17.08 25.78
N GLN A 269 4.32 -17.48 25.35
CA GLN A 269 4.56 -17.86 23.94
C GLN A 269 3.63 -18.99 23.50
N ARG A 270 3.50 -20.04 24.32
CA ARG A 270 2.61 -21.18 24.05
C ARG A 270 1.14 -20.78 24.07
N ALA A 271 0.71 -20.02 25.09
CA ALA A 271 -0.69 -19.60 25.21
C ALA A 271 -1.13 -18.78 23.99
N VAL A 272 -0.28 -17.85 23.53
CA VAL A 272 -0.54 -17.05 22.33
C VAL A 272 -0.55 -17.93 21.07
N SER A 273 0.41 -18.83 20.93
CA SER A 273 0.49 -19.70 19.75
C SER A 273 -0.68 -20.67 19.67
N ASP A 274 -1.11 -21.23 20.79
CA ASP A 274 -2.26 -22.13 20.87
C ASP A 274 -3.56 -21.39 20.54
N ALA A 275 -3.74 -20.18 21.07
CA ALA A 275 -4.91 -19.35 20.78
C ALA A 275 -5.00 -18.95 19.30
N LEU A 276 -3.86 -18.67 18.66
CA LEU A 276 -3.78 -18.24 17.27
C LEU A 276 -3.58 -19.40 16.28
N GLY A 277 -3.54 -20.64 16.79
CA GLY A 277 -3.40 -21.84 15.96
C GLY A 277 -2.04 -21.97 15.26
N VAL A 278 -0.97 -21.45 15.85
CA VAL A 278 0.39 -21.58 15.32
C VAL A 278 1.13 -22.64 16.12
N GLN A 279 1.64 -23.66 15.44
CA GLN A 279 2.48 -24.66 16.08
C GLN A 279 3.91 -24.14 16.23
N LEU A 280 4.43 -24.16 17.44
CA LEU A 280 5.80 -23.76 17.76
C LEU A 280 6.75 -24.97 17.72
N LEU A 281 7.86 -24.87 16.98
CA LEU A 281 8.95 -25.86 16.99
C LEU A 281 10.27 -25.20 17.42
N TYR A 282 10.76 -25.61 18.59
CA TYR A 282 11.94 -25.03 19.21
C TYR A 282 13.10 -26.02 19.02
N THR A 283 14.17 -25.59 18.35
CA THR A 283 15.45 -26.32 18.39
C THR A 283 16.33 -25.67 19.45
N THR A 284 17.01 -26.46 20.28
CA THR A 284 17.92 -25.92 21.30
C THR A 284 19.09 -26.87 21.51
N GLY A 285 20.28 -26.30 21.71
CA GLY A 285 21.45 -27.05 22.19
C GLY A 285 21.62 -26.96 23.71
N LEU A 286 20.75 -26.22 24.39
CA LEU A 286 20.83 -26.00 25.84
C LEU A 286 20.04 -27.08 26.59
N PHE A 287 20.67 -27.63 27.62
CA PHE A 287 20.03 -28.56 28.54
C PHE A 287 19.52 -27.81 29.78
N ASP A 288 18.43 -27.07 29.61
CA ASP A 288 17.73 -26.38 30.70
C ASP A 288 16.45 -27.17 31.04
N THR A 289 16.52 -28.02 32.08
CA THR A 289 15.41 -28.90 32.45
C THR A 289 14.16 -28.13 32.87
N THR A 290 14.32 -26.92 33.42
CA THR A 290 13.20 -26.09 33.84
C THR A 290 12.45 -25.57 32.62
N ALA A 291 13.17 -25.03 31.64
CA ALA A 291 12.56 -24.58 30.39
C ALA A 291 11.97 -25.75 29.58
N LEU A 292 12.65 -26.90 29.55
CA LEU A 292 12.17 -28.09 28.82
C LEU A 292 10.90 -28.71 29.43
N ALA A 293 10.71 -28.59 30.75
CA ALA A 293 9.50 -29.06 31.43
C ALA A 293 8.24 -28.32 30.97
N GLU A 294 8.39 -27.11 30.43
CA GLU A 294 7.29 -26.33 29.84
C GLU A 294 6.84 -26.86 28.47
N PHE A 295 7.44 -27.90 27.90
CA PHE A 295 7.04 -28.41 26.59
C PHE A 295 6.34 -29.76 26.71
N PRO A 296 5.17 -29.94 26.06
CA PRO A 296 4.44 -31.21 26.12
C PRO A 296 5.15 -32.34 25.36
N LEU A 297 6.05 -32.00 24.43
CA LEU A 297 6.85 -32.93 23.65
C LEU A 297 8.27 -32.38 23.54
N VAL A 298 9.23 -33.15 24.04
CA VAL A 298 10.66 -32.88 23.88
C VAL A 298 11.25 -34.04 23.09
N ILE A 299 11.84 -33.77 21.93
CA ILE A 299 12.53 -34.77 21.12
C ILE A 299 14.02 -34.63 21.34
N ARG A 300 14.60 -35.57 22.08
CA ARG A 300 16.04 -35.58 22.34
C ARG A 300 16.77 -36.23 21.18
N LEU A 301 17.76 -35.51 20.65
CA LEU A 301 18.55 -35.91 19.50
C LEU A 301 20.00 -36.16 19.93
N ARG A 302 20.63 -37.18 19.36
CA ARG A 302 22.04 -37.50 19.56
C ARG A 302 22.78 -37.46 18.22
N ASN A 303 24.03 -37.00 18.26
CA ASN A 303 24.93 -37.19 17.13
C ASN A 303 25.35 -38.65 17.08
N ASP A 304 25.28 -39.22 15.91
CA ASP A 304 25.60 -40.61 15.62
C ASP A 304 26.41 -40.63 14.32
N ALA A 305 27.23 -41.65 14.13
CA ALA A 305 28.21 -41.65 13.05
C ALA A 305 28.45 -43.06 12.54
N ASP A 306 28.36 -43.19 11.22
CA ASP A 306 28.86 -44.37 10.52
C ASP A 306 30.27 -44.03 10.06
N LEU A 307 31.23 -44.40 10.90
CA LEU A 307 32.66 -44.19 10.66
C LEU A 307 33.17 -44.94 9.41
N ARG A 308 32.47 -46.00 8.96
CA ARG A 308 32.85 -46.76 7.76
C ARG A 308 32.38 -46.05 6.49
N ALA A 309 31.18 -45.47 6.52
CA ALA A 309 30.65 -44.68 5.41
C ALA A 309 31.13 -43.22 5.40
N GLY A 310 31.81 -42.76 6.47
CA GLY A 310 32.22 -41.36 6.62
C GLY A 310 31.05 -40.40 6.85
N LEU A 311 29.89 -40.93 7.26
CA LEU A 311 28.65 -40.17 7.42
C LEU A 311 28.40 -39.85 8.90
N LYS A 312 27.90 -38.64 9.16
CA LYS A 312 27.39 -38.21 10.47
C LYS A 312 25.89 -37.98 10.33
N TYR A 313 25.12 -38.52 11.25
CA TYR A 313 23.67 -38.37 11.29
C TYR A 313 23.20 -37.99 12.70
N ILE A 314 21.98 -37.46 12.76
CA ILE A 314 21.33 -37.15 14.02
C ILE A 314 20.25 -38.20 14.22
N SER A 315 20.28 -38.93 15.33
CA SER A 315 19.30 -39.96 15.68
C SER A 315 18.49 -39.56 16.92
N VAL A 316 17.24 -40.03 17.02
CA VAL A 316 16.38 -39.79 18.19
C VAL A 316 16.85 -40.70 19.34
N GLU A 317 17.02 -40.12 20.52
CA GLU A 317 17.38 -40.86 21.73
C GLU A 317 16.21 -41.74 22.19
N GLU A 318 16.53 -43.00 22.49
CA GLU A 318 15.61 -44.15 22.44
C GLU A 318 14.41 -44.10 23.38
N HIS A 319 14.45 -43.29 24.45
CA HIS A 319 13.36 -43.16 25.44
C HIS A 319 12.03 -42.63 24.87
N LEU A 320 12.03 -42.05 23.66
CA LEU A 320 10.81 -41.57 22.99
C LEU A 320 10.29 -42.52 21.89
N ARG A 321 11.03 -43.58 21.55
CA ARG A 321 10.62 -44.57 20.54
C ARG A 321 9.29 -45.27 20.84
N PRO A 322 8.88 -45.55 22.10
CA PRO A 322 7.61 -46.27 22.34
C PRO A 322 6.36 -45.55 21.84
N GLY A 323 6.42 -44.25 21.55
CA GLY A 323 5.30 -43.44 21.03
C GLY A 323 5.48 -42.93 19.60
N LEU A 324 6.62 -43.19 18.96
CA LEU A 324 6.85 -42.87 17.55
C LEU A 324 6.44 -44.07 16.68
N PRO A 325 5.85 -43.85 15.50
CA PRO A 325 5.55 -44.93 14.58
C PRO A 325 6.81 -45.70 14.26
N GLN A 326 6.75 -47.02 14.41
CA GLN A 326 7.89 -47.88 14.17
C GLN A 326 8.14 -47.97 12.66
N PRO A 327 9.38 -47.74 12.20
CA PRO A 327 9.72 -47.96 10.80
C PRO A 327 9.53 -49.45 10.47
N ASP A 328 8.91 -49.72 9.33
CA ASP A 328 8.69 -51.09 8.82
C ASP A 328 10.07 -51.72 8.51
N PRO A 329 10.47 -52.82 9.19
CA PRO A 329 11.75 -53.45 8.96
C PRO A 329 11.91 -54.05 7.55
N ASP A 330 10.80 -54.26 6.83
CA ASP A 330 10.79 -54.78 5.45
C ASP A 330 10.59 -53.69 4.38
N GLY A 331 10.48 -52.41 4.78
CA GLY A 331 10.32 -51.26 3.89
C GLY A 331 11.64 -50.76 3.30
N GLU A 332 11.61 -50.14 2.11
CA GLU A 332 12.79 -49.45 1.58
C GLU A 332 13.26 -48.34 2.54
N PRO A 333 14.58 -48.16 2.73
CA PRO A 333 15.12 -47.12 3.59
C PRO A 333 14.80 -45.73 3.03
N VAL A 334 13.72 -45.12 3.52
CA VAL A 334 13.32 -43.76 3.17
C VAL A 334 14.09 -42.78 4.05
N HIS A 335 15.02 -42.00 3.47
CA HIS A 335 15.86 -41.04 4.19
C HIS A 335 15.13 -39.78 4.72
N GLY A 336 13.80 -39.74 4.60
CA GLY A 336 12.96 -38.62 5.00
C GLY A 336 11.53 -39.05 5.21
N GLU A 337 11.28 -39.87 6.23
CA GLU A 337 9.95 -40.33 6.60
C GLU A 337 9.33 -39.39 7.65
N ILE A 338 8.22 -38.72 7.29
CA ILE A 338 7.37 -38.04 8.28
C ILE A 338 6.50 -39.12 8.93
N THR A 339 7.03 -39.76 9.97
CA THR A 339 6.35 -40.88 10.65
C THR A 339 5.08 -40.42 11.37
N ALA A 340 5.07 -39.23 11.97
CA ALA A 340 3.89 -38.66 12.61
C ALA A 340 3.33 -37.47 11.83
N THR A 341 2.25 -37.70 11.08
CA THR A 341 1.36 -36.64 10.59
C THR A 341 0.06 -36.72 11.36
N ARG A 342 -0.27 -35.72 12.21
CA ARG A 342 -1.67 -35.51 12.60
C ARG A 342 -2.40 -34.91 11.40
N MET A 343 -2.85 -35.77 10.49
CA MET A 343 -3.79 -35.32 9.46
C MET A 343 -5.12 -35.00 10.14
N PHE A 344 -5.54 -33.74 10.03
CA PHE A 344 -6.88 -33.34 10.40
C PHE A 344 -7.90 -34.08 9.51
N LYS A 345 -8.58 -35.09 10.07
CA LYS A 345 -9.74 -35.73 9.43
C LYS A 345 -10.95 -34.83 9.66
N ARG A 346 -11.50 -34.26 8.58
CA ARG A 346 -12.79 -33.54 8.61
C ARG A 346 -13.85 -34.48 9.18
N THR A 347 -14.48 -34.11 10.29
CA THR A 347 -15.65 -34.84 10.81
C THR A 347 -16.72 -34.84 9.73
N PRO A 348 -17.24 -36.01 9.28
CA PRO A 348 -18.31 -36.04 8.31
C PRO A 348 -19.53 -35.33 8.90
N GLU A 349 -20.14 -34.44 8.11
CA GLU A 349 -21.39 -33.79 8.48
C GLU A 349 -22.46 -34.86 8.74
N PRO A 350 -23.27 -34.73 9.80
CA PRO A 350 -24.33 -35.68 10.06
C PRO A 350 -25.27 -35.70 8.86
N ILE A 351 -25.50 -36.89 8.32
CA ILE A 351 -26.50 -37.12 7.30
C ILE A 351 -27.85 -36.86 7.99
N THR A 352 -28.50 -35.76 7.60
CA THR A 352 -29.87 -35.48 8.01
C THR A 352 -30.76 -36.44 7.22
N GLU A 353 -31.40 -37.40 7.89
CA GLU A 353 -32.53 -38.18 7.33
C GLU A 353 -33.79 -37.31 7.22
#